data_AF-A0AAV3QZ25-F1
#
_entry.id   AF-A0AAV3QZ25-F1
#
_cell.length_a   1.000
_cell.length_b   1.000
_cell.length_c   1.000
_cell.angle_alpha   90.00
_cell.angle_beta   90.00
_cell.angle_gamma   90.00
#
_symmetry.space_group_name_H-M   'P 1'
#
loop_
_entity.id
_entity.type
_entity.pdbx_description
1 polymer ?
#
loop_
_entity_poly.entity_id
_entity_poly.type
_entity_poly.pdbx_seq_one_letter_code
_entity_poly.pdbx_strand_id
1 'polypeptide(L)'
;MNRHLTRVVTSEDVKRAVFEMPVDKSPGPDGMTVLFFQSFWHIVSNDIVSAVDTFFFSSRLLTSINHMRVCLILKKTLPMSMSDFRPISLCNIIAKIIGRIMTNQLSSVLISIISKNQSAFLPGRVISNNIVIAHEVLHYMNCRPRNTSPSMAIKLDMSKAYDRIE
;
A
#
# COMPACT_ATOMS: atom_id res chain seq x y z
N MET A 1 16.10 -16.35 -2.25
CA MET A 1 15.40 -15.04 -2.25
C MET A 1 14.89 -14.68 -3.64
N ASN A 2 15.75 -14.62 -4.68
CA ASN A 2 15.32 -14.25 -6.04
C ASN A 2 14.26 -15.19 -6.65
N ARG A 3 14.41 -16.51 -6.50
CA ARG A 3 13.46 -17.51 -7.02
C ARG A 3 12.01 -17.31 -6.58
N HIS A 4 11.76 -16.72 -5.41
CA HIS A 4 10.39 -16.45 -4.92
C HIS A 4 9.79 -15.19 -5.55
N LEU A 5 10.62 -14.19 -5.86
CA LEU A 5 10.19 -12.95 -6.52
C LEU A 5 9.94 -13.15 -8.01
N THR A 6 10.72 -14.04 -8.65
CA THR A 6 10.61 -14.33 -10.08
C THR A 6 9.75 -15.55 -10.38
N ARG A 7 9.01 -16.08 -9.39
CA ARG A 7 8.15 -17.24 -9.62
C ARG A 7 6.96 -16.82 -10.47
N VAL A 8 6.55 -17.72 -11.36
CA VAL A 8 5.33 -17.55 -12.13
C VAL A 8 4.15 -17.45 -11.17
N VAL A 9 3.26 -16.50 -11.44
CA VAL A 9 2.01 -16.30 -10.69
C VAL A 9 1.07 -17.45 -11.03
N THR A 10 0.50 -18.11 -10.02
CA THR A 10 -0.46 -19.20 -10.22
C THR A 10 -1.89 -18.71 -10.06
N SER A 11 -2.86 -19.49 -10.54
CA SER A 11 -4.29 -19.19 -10.33
C SER A 11 -4.66 -19.13 -8.84
N GLU A 12 -3.99 -19.90 -7.99
CA GLU A 12 -4.14 -19.84 -6.54
C GLU A 12 -3.61 -18.52 -5.95
N ASP A 13 -2.54 -17.96 -6.51
CA ASP A 13 -2.05 -16.63 -6.12
C ASP A 13 -3.10 -15.54 -6.42
N VAL A 14 -3.72 -15.62 -7.59
CA VAL A 14 -4.79 -14.70 -8.00
C VAL A 14 -6.00 -14.84 -7.08
N LYS A 15 -6.47 -16.08 -6.86
CA LYS A 15 -7.58 -16.35 -5.95
C LYS A 15 -7.28 -15.82 -4.55
N ARG A 16 -6.11 -16.14 -4.00
CA ARG A 16 -5.69 -15.66 -2.69
C ARG A 16 -5.69 -14.13 -2.63
N ALA A 17 -5.13 -13.46 -3.63
CA ALA A 17 -5.12 -12.00 -3.69
C ALA A 17 -6.53 -11.40 -3.64
N VAL A 18 -7.49 -12.00 -4.36
CA VAL A 18 -8.90 -11.54 -4.38
C VAL A 18 -9.58 -11.76 -3.02
N PHE A 19 -9.38 -12.92 -2.40
CA PHE A 19 -10.06 -13.29 -1.15
C PHE A 19 -9.43 -12.65 0.10
N GLU A 20 -8.17 -12.22 0.03
CA GLU A 20 -7.55 -11.41 1.08
C GLU A 20 -7.98 -9.93 1.02
N MET A 21 -8.62 -9.48 -0.06
CA MET A 21 -9.09 -8.11 -0.18
C MET A 21 -10.37 -7.92 0.63
N PRO A 22 -10.47 -6.82 1.40
CA PRO A 22 -11.68 -6.50 2.14
C PRO A 22 -12.83 -6.12 1.20
N VAL A 23 -14.03 -6.62 1.51
CA VAL A 23 -15.24 -6.47 0.67
C VAL A 23 -15.84 -5.07 0.69
N ASP A 24 -15.54 -4.28 1.71
CA ASP A 24 -16.12 -2.96 2.01
C ASP A 24 -15.46 -1.81 1.22
N LYS A 25 -14.74 -2.12 0.13
CA LYS A 25 -13.99 -1.12 -0.64
C LYS A 25 -14.80 -0.56 -1.79
N SER A 26 -14.66 0.76 -1.98
CA SER A 26 -15.26 1.47 -3.11
C SER A 26 -14.76 0.92 -4.46
N PRO A 27 -15.65 0.83 -5.46
CA PRO A 27 -15.31 0.34 -6.79
C PRO A 27 -14.43 1.34 -7.56
N GLY A 28 -13.86 0.86 -8.66
CA GLY A 28 -13.21 1.72 -9.65
C GLY A 28 -14.22 2.38 -10.59
N PRO A 29 -13.74 2.97 -11.70
CA PRO A 29 -14.60 3.48 -12.77
C PRO A 29 -15.55 2.44 -13.38
N ASP A 30 -15.21 1.15 -13.31
CA ASP A 30 -16.03 0.02 -13.78
C ASP A 30 -17.25 -0.29 -12.90
N GLY A 31 -17.34 0.30 -11.70
CA GLY A 31 -18.42 0.05 -10.75
C GLY A 31 -18.35 -1.30 -10.04
N MET A 32 -17.33 -2.13 -10.31
CA MET A 32 -17.21 -3.47 -9.74
C MET A 32 -16.51 -3.43 -8.39
N THR A 33 -17.12 -4.06 -7.38
CA THR A 33 -16.57 -4.15 -6.01
C THR A 33 -15.83 -5.46 -5.81
N VAL A 34 -15.02 -5.53 -4.75
CA VAL A 34 -14.35 -6.78 -4.34
C VAL A 34 -15.38 -7.89 -4.07
N LEU A 35 -16.53 -7.54 -3.48
CA LEU A 35 -17.61 -8.47 -3.20
C LEU A 35 -18.11 -9.16 -4.47
N PHE A 36 -18.27 -8.43 -5.57
CA PHE A 36 -18.65 -9.01 -6.86
C PHE A 36 -17.69 -10.13 -7.28
N PHE A 37 -16.38 -9.87 -7.23
CA PHE A 37 -15.37 -10.85 -7.63
C PHE A 37 -15.34 -12.08 -6.71
N GLN A 38 -15.56 -11.90 -5.41
CA GLN A 38 -15.62 -13.02 -4.47
C GLN A 38 -16.90 -13.85 -4.64
N SER A 39 -18.06 -13.21 -4.78
CA SER A 39 -19.36 -13.89 -4.93
C SER A 39 -19.48 -14.63 -6.26
N PHE A 40 -19.01 -14.02 -7.35
CA PHE A 40 -19.10 -14.58 -8.70
C PHE A 40 -17.80 -15.24 -9.18
N TRP A 41 -16.89 -15.58 -8.27
CA TRP A 41 -15.58 -16.17 -8.59
C TRP A 41 -15.69 -17.38 -9.53
N HIS A 42 -16.69 -18.23 -9.32
CA HIS A 42 -16.97 -19.41 -10.15
C HIS A 42 -17.28 -19.07 -11.62
N ILE A 43 -17.69 -17.83 -11.91
CA ILE A 43 -17.96 -17.31 -13.26
C ILE A 43 -16.74 -16.58 -13.82
N VAL A 44 -16.20 -15.61 -13.06
CA VAL A 44 -15.22 -14.64 -13.58
C VAL A 44 -13.76 -15.05 -13.39
N SER A 45 -13.48 -16.13 -12.66
CA SER A 45 -12.11 -16.53 -12.30
C SER A 45 -11.20 -16.75 -13.50
N ASN A 46 -11.69 -17.44 -14.54
CA ASN A 46 -10.89 -17.72 -15.73
C ASN A 46 -10.46 -16.44 -16.45
N ASP A 47 -11.36 -15.47 -16.58
CA ASP A 47 -11.08 -14.19 -17.23
C ASP A 47 -10.06 -13.37 -16.43
N ILE A 48 -10.17 -13.37 -15.10
CA ILE A 48 -9.25 -12.64 -14.22
C ILE A 48 -7.86 -13.27 -14.24
N VAL A 49 -7.78 -14.60 -14.15
CA VAL A 49 -6.50 -15.32 -14.23
C VAL A 49 -5.83 -15.03 -15.57
N SER A 50 -6.58 -15.15 -16.67
CA SER A 50 -6.09 -14.83 -18.02
C SER A 50 -5.60 -13.37 -18.13
N ALA A 51 -6.34 -12.41 -17.57
CA ALA A 51 -5.95 -11.00 -17.57
C ALA A 51 -4.66 -10.76 -16.77
N VAL A 52 -4.52 -11.40 -15.60
CA VAL A 52 -3.32 -11.32 -14.77
C VAL A 52 -2.12 -11.97 -15.46
N ASP A 53 -2.29 -13.16 -16.04
CA ASP A 53 -1.24 -13.86 -16.77
C ASP A 53 -0.76 -13.04 -17.97
N THR A 54 -1.69 -12.46 -18.72
CA THR A 54 -1.39 -11.56 -19.85
C THR A 54 -0.59 -10.35 -19.39
N PHE A 55 -0.91 -9.77 -18.23
CA PHE A 55 -0.14 -8.67 -17.65
C PHE A 55 1.29 -9.11 -17.30
N PHE A 56 1.46 -10.23 -16.61
CA PHE A 56 2.81 -10.69 -16.22
C PHE A 56 3.66 -11.17 -17.40
N PHE A 57 3.04 -11.65 -18.48
CA PHE A 57 3.73 -12.01 -19.71
C PHE A 57 4.11 -10.78 -20.55
N SER A 58 3.16 -9.86 -20.77
CA SER A 58 3.35 -8.72 -21.68
C SER A 58 3.92 -7.46 -21.00
N SER A 59 3.89 -7.40 -19.67
CA SER A 59 4.13 -6.20 -18.86
C SER A 59 3.24 -5.00 -19.25
N ARG A 60 2.07 -5.27 -19.85
CA ARG A 60 1.12 -4.24 -20.28
C ARG A 60 -0.22 -4.45 -19.60
N LEU A 61 -0.75 -3.35 -19.06
CA LEU A 61 -2.11 -3.30 -18.53
C LEU A 61 -3.02 -2.67 -19.56
N LEU A 62 -4.22 -3.23 -19.73
CA LEU A 62 -5.23 -2.66 -20.62
C LEU A 62 -5.59 -1.24 -20.16
N THR A 63 -5.65 -0.28 -21.08
CA THR A 63 -5.86 1.14 -20.75
C THR A 63 -7.15 1.36 -19.95
N SER A 64 -8.22 0.64 -20.31
CA SER A 64 -9.50 0.69 -19.59
C SER A 64 -9.39 0.20 -18.14
N ILE A 65 -8.57 -0.82 -17.88
CA ILE A 65 -8.30 -1.33 -16.52
C ILE A 65 -7.46 -0.32 -15.73
N ASN A 66 -6.54 0.37 -16.40
CA ASN A 66 -5.68 1.38 -15.79
C ASN A 66 -6.38 2.74 -15.55
N HIS A 67 -7.61 2.91 -16.02
CA HIS A 67 -8.38 4.13 -15.72
C HIS A 67 -8.66 4.21 -14.21
N MET A 68 -8.51 5.42 -13.68
CA MET A 68 -8.70 5.73 -12.27
C MET A 68 -9.61 6.96 -12.15
N ARG A 69 -10.50 6.93 -11.15
CA ARG A 69 -11.32 8.08 -10.79
C ARG A 69 -10.76 8.73 -9.53
N VAL A 70 -10.38 10.00 -9.61
CA VAL A 70 -9.96 10.76 -8.44
C VAL A 70 -11.19 11.28 -7.70
N CYS A 71 -11.31 10.92 -6.43
CA CYS A 71 -12.33 11.42 -5.51
C CYS A 71 -11.65 12.30 -4.44
N LEU A 72 -12.28 13.41 -4.05
CA LEU A 72 -11.74 14.31 -3.04
C LEU A 72 -12.42 14.04 -1.68
N ILE A 73 -11.63 13.68 -0.67
CA ILE A 73 -12.09 13.52 0.71
C ILE A 73 -11.68 14.74 1.54
N LEU A 74 -12.61 15.26 2.34
CA LEU A 74 -12.35 16.36 3.26
C LEU A 74 -11.36 15.97 4.36
N LYS A 75 -10.33 16.79 4.60
CA LYS A 75 -9.44 16.65 5.77
C LYS A 75 -9.99 17.35 7.01
N LYS A 76 -10.85 18.35 6.82
CA LYS A 76 -11.46 19.16 7.89
C LYS A 76 -12.90 19.53 7.52
N THR A 77 -13.69 19.92 8.51
CA THR A 77 -15.14 20.17 8.38
C THR A 77 -15.48 21.30 7.41
N LEU A 78 -14.68 22.38 7.41
CA LEU A 78 -14.88 23.55 6.53
C LEU A 78 -13.66 23.73 5.63
N PRO A 79 -13.64 23.12 4.42
CA PRO A 79 -12.56 23.32 3.46
C PRO A 79 -12.60 24.74 2.90
N MET A 80 -11.45 25.42 2.83
CA MET A 80 -11.32 26.75 2.21
C MET A 80 -10.34 26.75 1.03
N SER A 81 -9.52 25.69 0.92
CA SER A 81 -8.45 25.58 -0.06
C SER A 81 -8.34 24.17 -0.61
N MET A 82 -7.73 24.00 -1.79
CA MET A 82 -7.49 22.68 -2.38
C MET A 82 -6.60 21.77 -1.53
N SER A 83 -5.72 22.35 -0.69
CA SER A 83 -4.91 21.61 0.29
C SER A 83 -5.74 20.93 1.39
N ASP A 84 -6.97 21.38 1.61
CA ASP A 84 -7.90 20.81 2.61
C ASP A 84 -8.58 19.53 2.12
N PHE A 85 -8.37 19.16 0.85
CA PHE A 85 -8.83 17.91 0.29
C PHE A 85 -7.69 16.91 0.22
N ARG A 86 -8.02 15.63 0.45
CA ARG A 86 -7.17 14.49 0.17
C ARG A 86 -7.67 13.85 -1.12
N PRO A 87 -6.92 13.94 -2.23
CA PRO A 87 -7.26 13.16 -3.42
C PRO A 87 -7.06 11.68 -3.12
N ILE A 88 -8.06 10.87 -3.47
CA ILE A 88 -8.01 9.42 -3.43
C ILE A 88 -8.30 8.90 -4.82
N SER A 89 -7.37 8.09 -5.30
CA SER A 89 -7.44 7.44 -6.59
C SER A 89 -8.18 6.11 -6.49
N LEU A 90 -9.36 6.03 -7.08
CA LEU A 90 -10.14 4.80 -7.19
C LEU A 90 -9.78 4.10 -8.51
N CYS A 91 -9.00 3.02 -8.42
CA CYS A 91 -8.68 2.16 -9.56
C CYS A 91 -9.58 0.91 -9.60
N ASN A 92 -9.70 0.33 -10.79
CA ASN A 92 -10.42 -0.93 -10.99
C ASN A 92 -9.79 -2.06 -10.16
N ILE A 93 -10.63 -3.01 -9.73
CA ILE A 93 -10.17 -4.08 -8.83
C ILE A 93 -9.12 -4.97 -9.49
N ILE A 94 -9.16 -5.19 -10.80
CA ILE A 94 -8.16 -5.97 -11.53
C ILE A 94 -6.74 -5.39 -11.35
N ALA A 95 -6.60 -4.06 -11.45
CA ALA A 95 -5.32 -3.39 -11.19
C ALA A 95 -4.87 -3.57 -9.73
N LYS A 96 -5.81 -3.55 -8.77
CA LYS A 96 -5.52 -3.81 -7.35
C LYS A 96 -5.10 -5.26 -7.10
N ILE A 97 -5.69 -6.23 -7.81
CA ILE A 97 -5.30 -7.66 -7.72
C ILE A 97 -3.85 -7.82 -8.15
N ILE A 98 -3.46 -7.24 -9.29
CA ILE A 98 -2.07 -7.28 -9.77
C ILE A 98 -1.12 -6.66 -8.73
N GLY A 99 -1.42 -5.45 -8.25
CA GLY A 99 -0.61 -4.78 -7.23
C GLY A 99 -0.52 -5.57 -5.92
N ARG A 100 -1.60 -6.27 -5.53
CA ARG A 100 -1.62 -7.14 -4.35
C ARG A 100 -0.74 -8.37 -4.53
N ILE A 101 -0.76 -9.03 -5.70
CA ILE A 101 0.12 -10.16 -6.00
C ILE A 101 1.58 -9.74 -5.92
N MET A 102 1.94 -8.61 -6.54
CA MET A 102 3.28 -8.05 -6.48
C MET A 102 3.70 -7.73 -5.04
N THR A 103 2.80 -7.12 -4.26
CA THR A 103 3.06 -6.80 -2.85
C THR A 103 3.26 -8.07 -2.02
N ASN A 104 2.48 -9.13 -2.25
CA ASN A 104 2.60 -10.40 -1.53
C ASN A 104 3.96 -11.07 -1.82
N GLN A 105 4.46 -10.99 -3.06
CA GLN A 105 5.80 -11.47 -3.42
C GLN A 105 6.89 -10.61 -2.76
N LEU A 106 6.80 -9.28 -2.88
CA LEU A 106 7.79 -8.33 -2.33
C LEU A 106 7.87 -8.36 -0.81
N SER A 107 6.74 -8.52 -0.12
CA SER A 107 6.66 -8.48 1.35
C SER A 107 7.58 -9.52 2.02
N SER A 108 7.76 -10.68 1.38
CA SER A 108 8.65 -11.74 1.88
C SER A 108 10.12 -11.31 1.98
N VAL A 109 10.52 -10.31 1.18
CA VAL A 109 11.90 -9.81 1.09
C VAL A 109 12.05 -8.46 1.77
N LEU A 110 11.02 -7.61 1.73
CA LEU A 110 11.08 -6.27 2.34
C LEU A 110 11.41 -6.31 3.84
N ILE A 111 10.98 -7.35 4.56
CA ILE A 111 11.25 -7.50 6.00
C ILE A 111 12.75 -7.64 6.30
N SER A 112 13.54 -8.26 5.41
CA SER A 112 14.98 -8.44 5.62
C SER A 112 15.81 -7.24 5.17
N ILE A 113 15.31 -6.44 4.23
CA ILE A 113 16.02 -5.28 3.68
C ILE A 113 15.73 -4.01 4.50
N ILE A 114 14.50 -3.86 5.00
CA ILE A 114 14.07 -2.64 5.70
C ILE A 114 14.53 -2.65 7.17
N SER A 115 15.20 -1.56 7.57
CA SER A 115 15.62 -1.31 8.95
C SER A 115 14.51 -1.54 9.95
N LYS A 116 14.85 -2.09 11.12
CA LYS A 116 13.91 -2.37 12.22
C LYS A 116 13.18 -1.11 12.71
N ASN A 117 13.77 0.07 12.50
CA ASN A 117 13.22 1.34 12.96
C ASN A 117 12.12 1.89 12.03
N GLN A 118 11.93 1.31 10.84
CA GLN A 118 10.82 1.67 9.95
C GLN A 118 9.58 0.83 10.28
N SER A 119 8.65 1.39 11.05
CA SER A 119 7.49 0.63 11.55
C SER A 119 6.24 0.70 10.67
N ALA A 120 6.20 1.58 9.67
CA ALA A 120 5.03 1.76 8.81
C ALA A 120 5.01 0.78 7.62
N PHE A 121 3.82 0.37 7.20
CA PHE A 121 3.54 -0.41 5.97
C PHE A 121 4.20 -1.81 5.89
N LEU A 122 4.62 -2.37 7.02
CA LEU A 122 5.16 -3.73 7.10
C LEU A 122 4.29 -4.62 8.00
N PRO A 123 4.04 -5.88 7.61
CA PRO A 123 3.28 -6.81 8.43
C PRO A 123 3.99 -7.06 9.77
N GLY A 124 3.23 -7.08 10.86
CA GLY A 124 3.74 -7.30 12.22
C GLY A 124 4.41 -6.09 12.87
N ARG A 125 4.50 -4.94 12.19
CA ARG A 125 4.98 -3.69 12.79
C ARG A 125 3.82 -2.73 13.05
N VAL A 126 3.84 -2.08 14.21
CA VAL A 126 2.75 -1.20 14.67
C VAL A 126 3.28 0.21 14.91
N ILE A 127 2.43 1.21 14.65
CA ILE A 127 2.80 2.63 14.80
C ILE A 127 3.12 3.01 16.24
N SER A 128 2.58 2.30 17.22
CA SER A 128 2.87 2.49 18.64
C SER A 128 4.34 2.27 18.99
N ASN A 129 5.05 1.39 18.26
CA ASN A 129 6.48 1.18 18.48
C ASN A 129 7.29 2.47 18.23
N ASN A 130 6.90 3.26 17.22
CA ASN A 130 7.55 4.54 16.96
C ASN A 130 7.34 5.55 18.09
N ILE A 131 6.19 5.49 18.77
CA ILE A 131 5.90 6.35 19.92
C ILE A 131 6.84 6.01 21.07
N VAL A 132 7.03 4.71 21.36
CA VAL A 132 7.97 4.26 22.40
C VAL A 132 9.40 4.69 22.10
N ILE A 133 9.86 4.49 20.86
CA ILE A 133 11.21 4.91 20.42
C ILE A 133 11.36 6.43 20.58
N ALA A 134 10.37 7.22 20.16
CA ALA A 134 10.42 8.67 20.31
C ALA A 134 10.48 9.10 21.79
N HIS A 135 9.69 8.45 22.65
CA HIS A 135 9.73 8.69 24.10
C HIS A 135 11.09 8.36 24.71
N GLU A 136 11.69 7.23 24.33
CA GLU A 136 13.01 6.81 24.83
C GLU A 136 14.12 7.78 24.38
N VAL A 137 14.08 8.24 23.13
CA VAL A 137 15.00 9.27 22.61
C VAL A 137 14.88 10.56 23.41
N LEU A 138 13.65 11.05 23.65
CA LEU A 138 13.42 12.26 24.44
C LEU A 138 13.83 12.09 25.91
N HIS A 139 13.54 10.94 26.51
CA HIS A 139 13.93 10.63 27.88
C HIS A 139 15.46 10.61 28.02
N TYR A 140 16.17 9.95 27.11
CA TYR A 140 17.63 9.94 27.07
C TYR A 140 18.22 11.35 26.97
N MET A 141 17.62 12.22 26.14
CA MET A 141 18.04 13.62 26.03
C MET A 141 17.83 14.40 27.34
N ASN A 142 16.73 14.15 28.07
CA ASN A 142 16.41 14.83 29.33
C ASN A 142 17.26 14.36 30.52
N CYS A 143 17.62 13.07 30.55
CA CYS A 143 18.41 12.47 31.63
C CYS A 143 19.93 12.61 31.43
N ARG A 144 20.37 13.26 30.36
CA ARG A 144 21.80 13.42 30.05
C ARG A 144 22.50 14.36 31.05
N PRO A 145 23.74 14.06 31.47
CA PRO A 145 24.52 14.96 32.33
C PRO A 145 24.81 16.28 31.61
N ARG A 146 24.76 17.38 32.37
CA ARG A 146 24.96 18.76 31.87
C ARG A 146 26.33 19.01 31.21
N ASN A 147 27.31 18.12 31.45
CA ASN A 147 28.67 18.19 30.91
C ASN A 147 28.87 17.37 29.62
N THR A 148 27.79 16.85 29.01
CA THR A 148 27.86 16.11 27.73
C THR A 148 27.54 17.01 26.54
N SER A 149 28.00 16.63 25.35
CA SER A 149 27.73 17.35 24.11
C SER A 149 26.22 17.54 23.89
N PRO A 150 25.78 18.71 23.39
CA PRO A 150 24.36 19.00 23.20
C PRO A 150 23.71 17.99 22.24
N SER A 151 22.52 17.53 22.59
CA SER A 151 21.68 16.67 21.75
C SER A 151 20.61 17.49 21.03
N MET A 152 20.28 17.13 19.79
CA MET A 152 19.20 17.74 19.02
C MET A 152 18.33 16.64 18.40
N ALA A 153 17.00 16.81 18.49
CA ALA A 153 16.04 15.97 17.77
C ALA A 153 15.55 16.71 16.53
N ILE A 154 15.49 16.01 15.40
CA ILE A 154 15.04 16.58 14.12
C ILE A 154 13.79 15.81 13.66
N LYS A 155 12.71 16.54 13.40
CA LYS A 155 11.49 16.01 12.80
C LYS A 155 11.41 16.44 11.34
N LEU A 156 11.43 15.47 10.43
CA LEU A 156 11.32 15.68 8.99
C LEU A 156 9.95 15.17 8.51
N ASP A 157 9.30 15.92 7.62
CA ASP A 157 8.06 15.53 6.95
C ASP A 157 8.13 15.86 5.46
N MET A 158 7.57 14.97 4.63
CA MET A 158 7.61 15.11 3.18
C MET A 158 6.22 15.50 2.66
N SER A 159 6.11 16.69 2.08
CA SER A 159 4.86 17.12 1.46
C SER A 159 4.58 16.30 0.20
N LYS A 160 3.39 15.69 0.11
CA LYS A 160 2.93 14.93 -1.07
C LYS A 160 3.91 13.82 -1.49
N ALA A 161 4.30 12.96 -0.55
CA ALA A 161 5.31 11.92 -0.76
C ALA A 161 5.06 11.01 -1.99
N TYR A 162 3.81 10.74 -2.36
CA TYR A 162 3.48 9.93 -3.54
C TYR A 162 3.47 10.70 -4.87
N ASP A 163 3.31 12.03 -4.83
CA ASP A 163 3.26 12.87 -6.04
C ASP A 163 4.65 13.39 -6.43
N ARG A 164 5.64 13.26 -5.55
CA ARG A 164 7.00 13.81 -5.70
C ARG A 164 8.09 12.73 -5.77
N ILE A 165 7.71 11.52 -6.18
CA ILE A 165 8.67 10.44 -6.41
C ILE A 165 9.32 10.70 -7.76
N GLU A 166 10.63 10.97 -7.75
CA GLU A 166 11.50 11.05 -8.93
C GLU A 166 12.23 9.72 -9.15
#